data_AF-A0A7J9KU65-F1
#
_entry.id   AF-A0A7J9KU65-F1
#
_cell.length_a   1.000
_cell.length_b   1.000
_cell.length_c   1.000
_cell.angle_alpha   90.00
_cell.angle_beta   90.00
_cell.angle_gamma   90.00
#
_symmetry.space_group_name_H-M   'P 1'
#
loop_
_entity.id
_entity.type
_entity.pdbx_description
1 polymer ?
#
loop_
_entity_poly.entity_id
_entity_poly.type
_entity_poly.pdbx_seq_one_letter_code
_entity_poly.pdbx_strand_id
1 'polypeptide(L)'
;MKRIRSDMKEISEEQKEIKERQRQEREKFEAIQLECEELKNQTILIAQQTATTQIRLALMLQILKARKNLEFDKAVMLTNALRYFSSPSIVITA
;
A
#
# COMPACT_ATOMS: atom_id res chain seq x y z
N MET A 1 -35.32 48.88 -7.22
CA MET A 1 -35.92 47.69 -7.88
C MET A 1 -35.06 47.15 -9.03
N LYS A 2 -34.71 47.91 -10.08
CA LYS A 2 -33.89 47.40 -11.21
C LYS A 2 -32.49 46.91 -10.81
N ARG A 3 -31.80 47.66 -9.94
CA ARG A 3 -30.44 47.31 -9.45
C ARG A 3 -30.41 45.98 -8.70
N ILE A 4 -31.27 45.84 -7.68
CA ILE A 4 -31.46 44.60 -6.90
C ILE A 4 -31.69 43.37 -7.80
N ARG A 5 -32.50 43.51 -8.86
CA ARG A 5 -32.78 42.40 -9.79
C ARG A 5 -31.56 42.02 -10.64
N SER A 6 -30.72 43.00 -10.98
CA SER A 6 -29.45 42.77 -11.69
C SER A 6 -28.46 42.05 -10.78
N ASP A 7 -28.26 42.57 -9.57
CA ASP A 7 -27.34 42.00 -8.57
C ASP A 7 -27.75 40.55 -8.23
N MET A 8 -29.05 40.31 -8.08
CA MET A 8 -29.59 38.97 -7.79
C MET A 8 -29.40 37.98 -8.95
N LYS A 9 -29.34 38.48 -10.20
CA LYS A 9 -29.04 37.66 -11.38
C LYS A 9 -27.56 37.29 -11.42
N GLU A 10 -26.68 38.26 -11.17
CA GLU A 10 -25.22 38.08 -11.10
C GLU A 10 -24.85 37.07 -10.01
N ILE A 11 -25.38 37.25 -8.79
CA ILE A 11 -25.20 36.30 -7.67
C ILE A 11 -25.68 34.89 -8.06
N SER A 12 -26.79 34.77 -8.79
CA SER A 12 -27.28 33.46 -9.23
C SER A 12 -26.36 32.80 -10.26
N GLU A 13 -25.65 33.56 -11.07
CA GLU A 13 -24.69 33.04 -12.05
C GLU A 13 -23.40 32.60 -11.35
N GLU A 14 -22.87 33.43 -10.44
CA GLU A 14 -21.72 33.10 -9.60
C GLU A 14 -21.96 31.83 -8.77
N GLN A 15 -23.15 31.70 -8.16
CA GLN A 15 -23.49 30.51 -7.37
C GLN A 15 -23.52 29.23 -8.22
N LYS A 16 -23.93 29.32 -9.50
CA LYS A 16 -23.89 28.16 -10.40
C LYS A 16 -22.45 27.75 -10.70
N GLU A 17 -21.59 28.72 -10.98
CA GLU A 17 -20.17 28.47 -11.23
C GLU A 17 -19.48 27.87 -9.99
N ILE A 18 -19.76 28.40 -8.80
CA ILE A 18 -19.23 27.87 -7.54
C ILE A 18 -19.67 26.42 -7.34
N LYS A 19 -20.95 26.10 -7.56
CA LYS A 19 -21.46 24.72 -7.43
C LYS A 19 -20.77 23.76 -8.39
N GLU A 20 -20.54 24.19 -9.62
CA GLU A 20 -19.86 23.37 -10.63
C GLU A 20 -18.39 23.16 -10.27
N ARG A 21 -17.67 24.20 -9.84
CA ARG A 21 -16.30 24.07 -9.34
C ARG A 21 -16.21 23.11 -8.15
N GLN A 22 -17.12 23.24 -7.18
CA GLN A 22 -17.18 22.32 -6.04
C GLN A 22 -17.46 20.87 -6.44
N ARG A 23 -18.28 20.64 -7.48
CA ARG A 23 -18.52 19.30 -8.02
C ARG A 23 -17.22 18.72 -8.59
N GLN A 24 -16.53 19.49 -9.42
CA GLN A 24 -15.26 19.06 -10.01
C GLN A 24 -14.17 18.82 -8.96
N GLU A 25 -14.10 19.65 -7.91
CA GLU A 25 -13.19 19.43 -6.80
C GLU A 25 -13.51 18.14 -6.04
N ARG A 26 -14.80 17.88 -5.75
CA ARG A 26 -15.22 16.61 -5.11
C ARG A 26 -14.81 15.39 -5.93
N GLU A 27 -15.04 15.40 -7.23
CA GLU A 27 -14.65 14.30 -8.13
C GLU A 27 -13.14 14.05 -8.13
N LYS A 28 -12.33 15.13 -8.09
CA LYS A 28 -10.87 15.02 -7.94
C LYS A 28 -10.47 14.41 -6.60
N PHE A 29 -11.11 14.85 -5.50
CA PHE A 29 -10.83 14.29 -4.17
C PHE A 29 -11.21 12.81 -4.07
N GLU A 30 -12.34 12.40 -4.65
CA GLU A 30 -12.75 11.00 -4.71
C GLU A 30 -11.75 10.15 -5.49
N ALA A 31 -11.27 10.64 -6.64
CA ALA A 31 -10.23 9.95 -7.41
C ALA A 31 -8.92 9.79 -6.64
N ILE A 32 -8.46 10.86 -5.96
CA ILE A 32 -7.26 10.81 -5.09
C ILE A 32 -7.46 9.81 -3.96
N GLN A 33 -8.63 9.78 -3.34
CA GLN A 33 -8.91 8.86 -2.24
C GLN A 33 -8.83 7.39 -2.69
N LEU A 34 -9.35 7.07 -3.90
CA LEU A 34 -9.24 5.74 -4.48
C LEU A 34 -7.77 5.37 -4.75
N GLU A 35 -6.98 6.30 -5.31
CA GLU A 35 -5.55 6.08 -5.54
C GLU A 35 -4.78 5.87 -4.23
N CYS A 36 -5.09 6.63 -3.18
CA CYS A 36 -4.49 6.46 -1.86
C CYS A 36 -4.78 5.08 -1.25
N GLU A 37 -6.00 4.56 -1.39
CA GLU A 37 -6.34 3.24 -0.86
C GLU A 37 -5.62 2.12 -1.64
N GLU A 38 -5.49 2.27 -2.95
CA GLU A 38 -4.70 1.34 -3.78
C GLU A 38 -3.22 1.36 -3.38
N LEU A 39 -2.61 2.55 -3.26
CA LEU A 39 -1.22 2.70 -2.82
C LEU A 39 -0.97 2.09 -1.44
N LYS A 40 -1.93 2.24 -0.52
CA LYS A 40 -1.88 1.62 0.80
C LYS A 40 -1.90 0.09 0.72
N ASN A 41 -2.78 -0.49 -0.09
CA ASN A 41 -2.85 -1.94 -0.30
C ASN A 41 -1.55 -2.48 -0.90
N GLN A 42 -1.01 -1.81 -1.92
CA GLN A 42 0.28 -2.16 -2.52
C GLN A 42 1.43 -2.07 -1.51
N THR A 43 1.43 -1.03 -0.68
CA THR A 43 2.45 -0.84 0.36
C THR A 43 2.42 -1.97 1.39
N ILE A 44 1.22 -2.39 1.83
CA ILE A 44 1.05 -3.52 2.76
C ILE A 44 1.60 -4.81 2.13
N LEU A 45 1.26 -5.08 0.88
CA LEU A 45 1.75 -6.27 0.16
C LEU A 45 3.28 -6.27 0.03
N ILE A 46 3.87 -5.13 -0.35
CA ILE A 46 5.32 -4.99 -0.45
C ILE A 46 5.98 -5.19 0.92
N ALA A 47 5.40 -4.66 2.00
CA ALA A 47 5.94 -4.83 3.35
C ALA A 47 5.94 -6.30 3.78
N GLN A 48 4.87 -7.04 3.51
CA GLN A 48 4.76 -8.48 3.80
C GLN A 48 5.79 -9.30 3.00
N GLN A 49 5.92 -9.01 1.69
CA GLN A 49 6.91 -9.67 0.84
C GLN A 49 8.35 -9.35 1.27
N THR A 50 8.59 -8.10 1.70
CA THR A 50 9.89 -7.65 2.21
C THR A 50 10.23 -8.39 3.50
N ALA A 51 9.31 -8.48 4.46
CA ALA A 51 9.52 -9.22 5.72
C ALA A 51 9.85 -10.69 5.45
N THR A 52 9.09 -11.34 4.56
CA THR A 52 9.34 -12.73 4.16
C THR A 52 10.72 -12.90 3.53
N THR A 53 11.14 -11.95 2.70
CA THR A 53 12.46 -11.97 2.06
C THR A 53 13.59 -11.78 3.07
N GLN A 54 13.41 -10.87 4.04
CA GLN A 54 14.37 -10.68 5.13
C GLN A 54 14.52 -11.94 5.99
N ILE A 55 13.43 -12.63 6.33
CA ILE A 55 13.45 -13.91 7.06
C ILE A 55 14.24 -14.96 6.27
N ARG A 56 13.95 -15.12 4.96
CA ARG A 56 14.67 -16.06 4.10
C ARG A 56 16.16 -15.76 4.06
N LEU A 57 16.54 -14.49 3.89
CA LEU A 57 17.94 -14.07 3.86
C LEU A 57 18.65 -14.37 5.20
N ALA A 58 18.00 -14.06 6.32
CA ALA A 58 18.55 -14.35 7.65
C ALA A 58 18.78 -15.85 7.85
N LEU A 59 17.84 -16.69 7.42
CA LEU A 59 17.99 -18.15 7.46
C LEU A 59 19.16 -18.62 6.58
N MET A 60 19.29 -18.11 5.35
CA MET A 60 20.40 -18.45 4.45
C MET A 60 21.76 -18.11 5.08
N LEU A 61 21.89 -16.93 5.68
CA LEU A 61 23.12 -16.52 6.37
C LEU A 61 23.43 -17.42 7.57
N GLN A 62 22.42 -17.78 8.36
CA GLN A 62 22.60 -18.69 9.50
C GLN A 62 22.99 -20.10 9.07
N ILE A 63 22.46 -20.62 7.95
CA ILE A 63 22.87 -21.91 7.38
C ILE A 63 24.35 -21.89 7.01
N LEU A 64 24.81 -20.82 6.33
CA LEU A 64 26.22 -20.68 5.96
C LEU A 64 27.11 -20.65 7.21
N LYS A 65 26.70 -19.93 8.26
CA LYS A 65 27.42 -19.87 9.54
C LYS A 65 27.46 -21.25 10.23
N ALA A 66 26.35 -21.97 10.28
CA ALA A 66 26.28 -23.29 10.89
C ALA A 66 27.19 -24.29 10.15
N ARG A 67 27.17 -24.28 8.81
CA ARG A 67 28.07 -25.11 7.99
C ARG A 67 29.54 -24.76 8.22
N LYS A 68 29.89 -23.47 8.29
CA LYS A 68 31.26 -23.02 8.60
C LYS A 68 31.73 -23.53 9.97
N ASN A 69 30.83 -23.59 10.95
CA ASN A 69 31.10 -24.07 12.31
C ASN A 69 30.99 -25.60 12.46
N LEU A 70 30.74 -26.36 11.38
CA LEU A 70 30.48 -27.80 11.42
C LEU A 70 29.23 -28.19 12.26
N GLU A 71 28.32 -27.25 12.50
CA GLU A 71 27.04 -27.44 13.19
C GLU A 71 25.99 -28.02 12.21
N PHE A 72 26.20 -29.25 11.73
CA PHE A 72 25.39 -29.81 10.64
C PHE A 72 23.92 -30.05 11.01
N ASP A 73 23.62 -30.51 12.23
CA ASP A 73 22.24 -30.70 12.68
C ASP A 73 21.45 -29.40 12.64
N LYS A 74 22.07 -28.31 13.12
CA LYS A 74 21.49 -26.97 13.06
C LYS A 74 21.33 -26.48 11.62
N ALA A 75 22.31 -26.75 10.75
CA ALA A 75 22.20 -26.42 9.33
C ALA A 75 21.02 -27.15 8.65
N VAL A 76 20.76 -28.40 9.02
CA VAL A 76 19.60 -29.18 8.55
C VAL A 76 18.29 -28.56 9.06
N MET A 77 18.20 -28.25 10.36
CA MET A 77 17.01 -27.59 10.93
C MET A 77 16.70 -26.27 10.25
N LEU A 78 17.71 -25.39 10.08
CA LEU A 78 17.55 -24.10 9.40
C LEU A 78 17.19 -24.26 7.92
N THR A 79 17.69 -25.30 7.25
CA THR A 79 17.32 -25.60 5.86
C THR A 79 15.86 -26.00 5.75
N ASN A 80 15.34 -26.80 6.69
CA ASN A 80 13.92 -27.15 6.72
C ASN A 80 13.04 -25.91 6.99
N ALA A 81 13.46 -25.02 7.91
CA ALA A 81 12.78 -23.75 8.15
C ALA A 81 12.78 -22.87 6.88
N LEU A 82 13.89 -22.78 6.15
CA LEU A 82 13.96 -22.02 4.90
C LEU A 82 12.99 -22.55 3.84
N ARG A 83 12.81 -23.88 3.73
CA ARG A 83 11.82 -24.47 2.82
C ARG A 83 10.39 -24.08 3.18
N TYR A 84 10.08 -24.03 4.48
CA TYR A 84 8.78 -23.54 4.95
C TYR A 84 8.55 -22.11 4.45
N PHE A 85 9.45 -21.16 4.78
CA PHE A 85 9.31 -19.75 4.37
C PHE A 85 9.49 -19.47 2.88
N SER A 86 9.88 -20.47 2.08
CA SER A 86 9.95 -20.37 0.62
C SER A 86 8.71 -20.92 -0.08
N SER A 87 7.77 -21.51 0.66
CA SER A 87 6.55 -22.08 0.10
C SER A 87 5.56 -20.97 -0.29
N PRO A 88 4.95 -21.00 -1.50
CA PRO A 88 4.03 -19.96 -1.98
C PRO A 88 2.83 -19.72 -1.06
N SER A 89 2.41 -20.75 -0.33
CA SER A 89 1.21 -20.75 0.52
C SER A 89 1.28 -19.78 1.70
N ILE A 90 2.47 -19.32 2.11
CA ILE A 90 2.61 -18.38 3.24
C ILE A 90 2.44 -16.92 2.80
N VAL A 91 2.62 -16.63 1.51
CA VAL A 91 2.53 -15.26 0.96
C VAL A 91 1.08 -14.76 0.88
N ILE A 92 0.09 -15.65 1.01
CA ILE A 92 -1.35 -15.35 0.80
C ILE A 92 -2.13 -15.20 2.12
N THR A 93 -1.58 -15.65 3.26
CA THR A 93 -2.31 -15.74 4.54
C THR A 93 -1.87 -14.77 5.64
N ALA A 94 -1.01 -13.80 5.34
CA ALA A 94 -0.56 -12.79 6.30
C ALA A 94 -1.12 -11.41 5.95
#